data_AF-A0A2R7KZK6-F1
#
_entry.id   AF-A0A2R7KZK6-F1
#
_cell.length_a   1.000
_cell.length_b   1.000
_cell.length_c   1.000
_cell.angle_alpha   90.00
_cell.angle_beta   90.00
_cell.angle_gamma   90.00
#
_symmetry.space_group_name_H-M   'P 1'
#
loop_
_entity.id
_entity.type
_entity.pdbx_description
1 polymer ?
#
loop_
_entity_poly.entity_id
_entity_poly.type
_entity_poly.pdbx_seq_one_letter_code
_entity_poly.pdbx_strand_id
1 'polypeptide(L)'
;FSNVPNSLSTSLGKYSIGNHYNGKFGKAYKLYGLDKTNSNAFVRDIVFHYYYDVPYNEQNGYICNSYGCPMVNKKYFERMAKIIDTSKSDILMSIYY
;
A
#
# COMPACT_ATOMS: atom_id res chain seq x y z
N PHE A 1 12.01 4.17 7.76
CA PHE A 1 10.62 3.86 8.15
C PHE A 1 10.16 4.83 9.22
N SER A 2 8.90 5.28 9.20
CA SER A 2 8.36 6.20 10.21
C SER A 2 6.84 6.14 10.28
N ASN A 3 6.29 6.24 11.49
CA ASN A 3 4.85 6.35 11.78
C ASN A 3 4.37 7.80 11.94
N VAL A 4 5.23 8.78 11.64
CA VAL A 4 4.92 10.21 11.85
C VAL A 4 4.28 10.79 10.58
N PRO A 5 3.21 11.60 10.69
CA PRO A 5 2.67 12.37 9.57
C PRO A 5 3.75 13.20 8.86
N ASN A 6 3.62 13.36 7.54
CA ASN A 6 4.58 14.09 6.69
C ASN A 6 6.03 13.58 6.69
N SER A 7 6.29 12.37 7.23
CA SER A 7 7.64 11.76 7.21
C SER A 7 8.10 11.24 5.85
N LEU A 8 7.21 11.22 4.85
CA LEU A 8 7.43 10.70 3.50
C LEU A 8 7.99 9.27 3.48
N SER A 9 7.73 8.50 4.55
CA SER A 9 8.35 7.19 4.80
C SER A 9 7.29 6.15 5.07
N THR A 10 7.53 4.92 4.62
CA THR A 10 6.67 3.77 4.95
C THR A 10 6.75 3.44 6.44
N SER A 11 5.64 2.95 7.01
CA SER A 11 5.58 2.36 8.35
C SER A 11 5.75 0.83 8.28
N LEU A 12 6.44 0.24 9.24
CA LEU A 12 6.55 -1.22 9.35
C LEU A 12 5.36 -1.80 10.11
N GLY A 13 5.07 -3.08 9.87
CA GLY A 13 4.07 -3.86 10.59
C GLY A 13 2.94 -4.37 9.71
N LYS A 14 1.92 -4.90 10.38
CA LYS A 14 0.72 -5.50 9.81
C LYS A 14 -0.36 -4.46 9.56
N TYR A 15 -0.98 -4.52 8.39
CA TYR A 15 -2.06 -3.65 7.97
C TYR A 15 -3.27 -4.49 7.60
N SER A 16 -4.45 -4.09 8.08
CA SER A 16 -5.70 -4.57 7.50
C SER A 16 -6.00 -3.78 6.22
N ILE A 17 -6.26 -4.49 5.13
CA ILE A 17 -6.71 -3.90 3.87
C ILE A 17 -8.22 -3.69 3.97
N GLY A 18 -8.65 -2.42 3.97
CA GLY A 18 -10.07 -2.09 4.04
C GLY A 18 -10.67 -1.67 2.71
N ASN A 19 -11.75 -0.88 2.80
CA ASN A 19 -12.52 -0.42 1.63
C ASN A 19 -11.65 0.35 0.64
N HIS A 20 -12.03 0.25 -0.64
CA HIS A 20 -11.38 0.99 -1.70
C HIS A 20 -12.14 2.27 -2.06
N TYR A 21 -11.44 3.18 -2.73
CA TYR A 21 -12.00 4.34 -3.41
C TYR A 21 -11.21 4.63 -4.69
N ASN A 22 -11.72 5.52 -5.54
CA ASN A 22 -10.99 6.00 -6.70
C ASN A 22 -10.22 7.27 -6.33
N GLY A 23 -8.89 7.16 -6.23
CA GLY A 23 -7.99 8.29 -5.99
C GLY A 23 -7.32 8.79 -7.27
N LYS A 24 -6.28 9.62 -7.10
CA LYS A 24 -5.50 10.22 -8.21
C LYS A 24 -4.95 9.19 -9.20
N PHE A 25 -4.56 8.03 -8.70
CA PHE A 25 -4.01 6.94 -9.49
C PHE A 25 -5.02 5.82 -9.75
N GLY A 26 -6.32 6.09 -9.64
CA GLY A 26 -7.38 5.08 -9.76
C GLY A 26 -7.67 4.36 -8.44
N LYS A 27 -8.12 3.10 -8.53
CA LYS A 27 -8.54 2.31 -7.37
C LYS A 27 -7.40 2.20 -6.33
N ALA A 28 -7.72 2.51 -5.08
CA ALA A 28 -6.80 2.46 -3.95
C ALA A 28 -7.51 1.89 -2.73
N TYR A 29 -6.85 0.99 -1.99
CA TYR A 29 -7.37 0.40 -0.77
C TYR A 29 -6.84 1.12 0.46
N LYS A 30 -7.72 1.51 1.38
CA LYS A 30 -7.33 2.13 2.64
C LYS A 30 -6.61 1.12 3.53
N LEU A 31 -5.47 1.52 4.11
CA LEU A 31 -4.71 0.66 5.00
C LEU A 31 -4.86 1.11 6.46
N TYR A 32 -5.24 0.16 7.31
CA TYR A 32 -5.38 0.36 8.74
C TYR A 32 -4.24 -0.35 9.46
N GLY A 33 -3.40 0.40 10.16
CA GLY A 33 -2.29 -0.17 10.92
C GLY A 33 -2.78 -0.96 12.14
N LEU A 34 -2.23 -2.15 12.34
CA LEU A 34 -2.55 -3.03 13.46
C LEU A 34 -1.45 -3.09 14.52
N ASP A 35 -0.30 -2.45 14.26
CA ASP A 35 0.85 -2.41 15.15
C ASP A 35 1.17 -0.97 15.58
N LYS A 36 1.87 -0.81 16.70
CA LYS A 36 2.31 0.52 17.18
C LYS A 36 3.18 1.28 16.16
N THR A 37 3.90 0.54 15.31
CA THR A 37 4.79 1.09 14.27
C THR A 37 4.04 1.61 13.04
N ASN A 38 2.76 1.32 12.90
CA ASN A 38 1.91 1.78 11.80
C ASN A 38 0.54 2.32 12.24
N SER A 39 0.32 2.56 13.53
CA SER A 39 -0.97 3.00 14.07
C SER A 39 -1.52 4.29 13.45
N ASN A 40 -0.67 5.14 12.86
CA ASN A 40 -1.12 6.37 12.18
C ASN A 40 -1.38 6.18 10.68
N ALA A 41 -1.28 4.97 10.14
CA ALA A 41 -1.40 4.70 8.70
C ALA A 41 -2.66 5.31 8.07
N PHE A 42 -3.81 5.14 8.72
CA PHE A 42 -5.08 5.66 8.23
C PHE A 42 -5.13 7.19 8.21
N VAL A 43 -4.72 7.83 9.31
CA VAL A 43 -4.68 9.32 9.44
C VAL A 43 -3.64 9.95 8.51
N ARG A 44 -2.63 9.17 8.09
CA ARG A 44 -1.61 9.57 7.13
C ARG A 44 -2.00 9.29 5.67
N ASP A 45 -3.25 8.90 5.41
CA ASP A 45 -3.75 8.52 4.09
C ASP A 45 -2.87 7.48 3.38
N ILE A 46 -2.32 6.53 4.15
CA ILE A 46 -1.55 5.42 3.59
C ILE A 46 -2.51 4.42 2.94
N VAL A 47 -2.32 4.19 1.65
CA VAL A 47 -3.18 3.33 0.82
C VAL A 47 -2.36 2.37 -0.03
N PHE A 48 -2.94 1.22 -0.36
CA PHE A 48 -2.37 0.31 -1.35
C PHE A 48 -2.94 0.65 -2.73
N HIS A 49 -2.06 1.03 -3.66
CA HIS A 49 -2.46 1.47 -4.99
C HIS A 49 -1.40 1.11 -6.04
N TYR A 50 -1.77 1.20 -7.32
CA TYR A 50 -0.77 1.16 -8.38
C TYR A 50 -0.18 2.54 -8.66
N TYR A 51 1.01 2.55 -9.25
CA TYR A 51 1.61 3.75 -9.81
C TYR A 51 2.26 3.40 -11.15
N TYR A 52 2.10 4.28 -12.14
CA TYR A 52 2.43 3.97 -13.54
C TYR A 52 3.94 3.83 -13.80
N ASP A 53 4.77 4.51 -13.00
CA ASP A 53 6.23 4.39 -13.09
C ASP A 53 6.78 3.14 -12.39
N VAL A 54 5.96 2.38 -11.65
CA VAL A 54 6.42 1.12 -11.05
C VAL A 54 6.47 0.06 -12.16
N PRO A 55 7.67 -0.45 -12.51
CA PRO A 55 7.82 -1.40 -13.61
C PRO A 55 7.21 -2.76 -13.24
N TYR A 56 6.71 -3.47 -14.25
CA TYR A 56 6.18 -4.82 -14.06
C TYR A 56 7.28 -5.88 -13.92
N ASN A 57 8.36 -5.73 -14.69
CA ASN A 57 9.50 -6.63 -14.67
C ASN A 57 10.48 -6.22 -13.57
N GLU A 58 11.24 -7.18 -13.08
CA GLU A 58 12.33 -6.95 -12.14
C GLU A 58 13.37 -5.98 -12.71
N GLN A 59 13.96 -5.17 -11.84
CA GLN A 59 14.97 -4.17 -12.20
C GLN A 59 16.26 -4.43 -11.41
N ASN A 60 17.40 -4.21 -12.05
CA ASN A 60 18.72 -4.34 -11.40
C ASN A 60 19.08 -3.15 -10.51
N GLY A 61 18.28 -2.08 -10.52
CA GLY A 61 18.52 -0.85 -9.76
C GLY A 61 17.27 -0.34 -9.05
N TYR A 62 17.42 0.77 -8.33
CA TYR A 62 16.30 1.42 -7.66
C TYR A 62 15.24 1.90 -8.67
N ILE A 63 13.99 1.78 -8.25
CA ILE A 63 12.83 2.33 -8.96
C ILE A 63 12.34 3.60 -8.26
N CYS A 64 11.24 4.19 -8.76
CA CYS A 64 10.59 5.34 -8.13
C CYS A 64 10.24 5.07 -6.65
N ASN A 65 10.20 6.15 -5.85
CA ASN A 65 9.77 6.11 -4.45
C ASN A 65 8.39 6.75 -4.28
N SER A 66 7.63 6.27 -3.29
CA SER A 66 6.42 6.92 -2.80
C SER A 66 6.74 7.77 -1.57
N TYR A 67 5.72 8.45 -1.04
CA TYR A 67 5.80 9.14 0.26
C TYR A 67 5.25 8.31 1.42
N GLY A 68 5.25 6.98 1.28
CA GLY A 68 4.92 6.02 2.33
C GLY A 68 3.95 4.93 1.89
N CYS A 69 3.13 5.20 0.88
CA CYS A 69 2.18 4.22 0.34
C CYS A 69 2.90 3.04 -0.32
N PRO A 70 2.52 1.78 -0.04
CA PRO A 70 2.97 0.65 -0.83
C PRO A 70 2.37 0.75 -2.24
N MET A 71 3.25 0.98 -3.21
CA MET A 71 2.89 1.10 -4.62
C MET A 71 3.45 -0.06 -5.43
N VAL A 72 2.64 -0.56 -6.36
CA VAL A 72 2.99 -1.69 -7.23
C VAL A 72 2.66 -1.36 -8.69
N ASN A 73 3.15 -2.18 -9.62
CA ASN A 73 2.77 -2.06 -11.02
C ASN A 73 1.25 -2.32 -11.22
N LYS A 74 0.64 -1.65 -12.20
CA LYS A 74 -0.79 -1.78 -12.54
C LYS A 74 -1.25 -3.22 -12.77
N LYS A 75 -0.51 -4.02 -13.56
CA LYS A 75 -0.88 -5.42 -13.85
C LYS A 75 -0.79 -6.30 -12.60
N TYR A 76 0.17 -6.04 -11.70
CA TYR A 76 0.23 -6.72 -10.42
C TYR A 76 -0.95 -6.32 -9.53
N PHE A 77 -1.23 -5.01 -9.44
CA PHE A 77 -2.34 -4.48 -8.68
C PHE A 77 -3.69 -5.07 -9.11
N GLU A 78 -3.99 -5.12 -10.40
CA GLU A 78 -5.25 -5.67 -10.92
C GLU A 78 -5.47 -7.13 -10.51
N ARG A 79 -4.40 -7.94 -10.49
CA ARG A 79 -4.45 -9.31 -9.97
C ARG A 79 -4.76 -9.34 -8.49
N MET A 80 -4.11 -8.50 -7.69
CA MET A 80 -4.35 -8.42 -6.24
C MET A 80 -5.73 -7.88 -5.93
N ALA A 81 -6.19 -6.88 -6.66
CA ALA A 81 -7.51 -6.28 -6.49
C ALA A 81 -8.60 -7.34 -6.64
N LYS A 82 -8.49 -8.21 -7.65
CA LYS A 82 -9.41 -9.35 -7.82
C LYS A 82 -9.43 -10.28 -6.61
N ILE A 83 -8.26 -10.58 -6.02
CA ILE A 83 -8.18 -11.42 -4.81
C ILE A 83 -8.80 -10.70 -3.61
N ILE A 84 -8.45 -9.44 -3.39
CA ILE A 84 -8.97 -8.63 -2.28
C ILE A 84 -10.48 -8.49 -2.37
N ASP A 85 -11.02 -8.12 -3.53
CA ASP A 85 -12.44 -7.85 -3.72
C ASP A 85 -13.32 -9.10 -3.61
N THR A 86 -12.76 -10.29 -3.89
CA THR A 86 -13.49 -11.56 -3.85
C THR A 86 -13.27 -12.33 -2.55
N SER A 87 -12.40 -11.84 -1.67
CA SER A 87 -12.08 -12.49 -0.42
C SER A 87 -13.29 -12.50 0.52
N LYS A 88 -13.55 -13.64 1.15
CA LYS A 88 -14.57 -13.78 2.20
C LYS A 88 -14.04 -13.43 3.59
N SER A 89 -12.74 -13.22 3.71
CA SER A 89 -12.05 -12.88 4.95
C SER A 89 -11.21 -11.62 4.75
N ASP A 90 -10.94 -10.92 5.84
CA ASP A 90 -10.03 -9.78 5.83
C ASP A 90 -8.65 -10.20 5.31
N ILE A 91 -8.06 -9.36 4.46
CA ILE A 91 -6.69 -9.57 3.97
C ILE A 91 -5.74 -8.70 4.77
N LEU A 92 -4.67 -9.35 5.23
CA LEU A 92 -3.58 -8.70 5.93
C LEU A 92 -2.40 -8.46 4.98
N MET A 93 -1.88 -7.23 4.98
CA MET A 93 -0.60 -6.88 4.37
C MET A 93 0.46 -6.73 5.45
N SER A 94 1.57 -7.44 5.32
CA SER A 94 2.71 -7.31 6.23
C SER A 94 3.86 -6.59 5.54
N ILE A 95 4.29 -5.45 6.08
CA ILE A 95 5.47 -4.71 5.61
C ILE A 95 6.59 -4.89 6.64
N TYR A 96 7.70 -5.48 6.22
CA TYR A 96 8.84 -5.82 7.07
C TYR A 96 10.17 -5.43 6.42
N TYR A 97 11.24 -5.39 7.21
CA TYR A 97 12.64 -5.18 6.80
C TYR A 97 13.50 -6.25 7.44
#